data_AF-A0A2V8I229-F1
#
_entry.id   AF-A0A2V8I229-F1
#
_cell.length_a   1.000
_cell.length_b   1.000
_cell.length_c   1.000
_cell.angle_alpha   90.00
_cell.angle_beta   90.00
_cell.angle_gamma   90.00
#
_symmetry.space_group_name_H-M   'P 1'
#
loop_
_entity.id
_entity.type
_entity.pdbx_description
1 polymer ?
#
loop_
_entity_poly.entity_id
_entity_poly.type
_entity_poly.pdbx_seq_one_letter_code
_entity_poly.pdbx_strand_id
1 'polypeptide(L)'
;MGHLPGCSPAEVTTGDIGHLIKTSCFSFPAPGVLGNLGRNLFHMPAFRDLDFSVFKNQNLRGEKLKMQFRAEMFNILNNTNLTAQTFTNTFTGTGA
;
A
#
# COMPACT_ATOMS: atom_id res chain seq x y z
N MET A 1 10.26 7.02 28.35
CA MET A 1 9.94 6.86 26.91
C MET A 1 11.03 7.59 26.13
N GLY A 2 12.18 6.94 25.90
CA GLY A 2 13.27 7.58 25.17
C GLY A 2 12.90 7.68 23.69
N HIS A 3 12.71 8.90 23.19
CA HIS A 3 12.57 9.15 21.77
C HIS A 3 13.92 8.83 21.11
N LEU A 4 14.06 7.63 20.53
CA LEU A 4 15.20 7.36 19.67
C LEU A 4 15.10 8.32 18.48
N PRO A 5 16.16 9.09 18.17
CA PRO A 5 16.14 10.01 17.04
C PRO A 5 15.85 9.25 15.75
N GLY A 6 14.80 9.66 15.02
CA GLY A 6 14.34 9.02 13.78
C GLY A 6 13.31 7.89 13.96
N CYS A 7 12.79 7.69 15.18
CA CYS A 7 11.74 6.73 15.50
C CYS A 7 10.46 7.42 16.01
N SER A 8 10.01 8.46 15.32
CA SER A 8 8.65 8.99 15.51
C SER A 8 7.61 8.13 14.77
N PRO A 9 6.33 8.16 15.17
CA PRO A 9 5.23 7.48 14.45
C PRO A 9 5.20 7.73 12.94
N ALA A 10 5.64 8.91 12.48
CA ALA A 10 5.67 9.27 11.07
C ALA A 10 6.90 8.71 10.32
N GLU A 11 7.89 8.17 11.03
CA GLU A 11 9.21 7.83 10.49
C GLU A 11 9.56 6.35 10.59
N VAL A 12 8.70 5.53 11.21
CA VAL A 12 8.90 4.07 11.31
C VAL A 12 8.69 3.35 9.99
N THR A 13 8.01 3.99 9.02
CA THR A 13 7.94 3.54 7.64
C THR A 13 8.86 4.40 6.77
N THR A 14 9.74 3.74 6.01
CA THR A 14 10.67 4.37 5.08
C THR A 14 10.06 4.39 3.67
N GLY A 15 10.43 5.37 2.85
CA GLY A 15 10.16 5.37 1.41
C GLY A 15 11.05 4.44 0.58
N ASP A 16 11.92 3.67 1.24
CA ASP A 16 12.79 2.68 0.60
C ASP A 16 12.07 1.33 0.54
N ILE A 17 12.02 0.75 -0.67
CA ILE A 17 11.34 -0.52 -0.95
C ILE A 17 12.10 -1.69 -0.31
N GLY A 18 13.42 -1.59 -0.14
CA GLY A 18 14.23 -2.63 0.51
C GLY A 18 14.04 -2.69 2.03
N HIS A 19 13.74 -1.55 2.66
CA HIS A 19 13.60 -1.41 4.11
C HIS A 19 12.38 -0.57 4.50
N LEU A 20 11.19 -1.03 4.07
CA LEU A 20 9.93 -0.33 4.30
C LEU A 20 9.67 -0.11 5.79
N ILE A 21 10.06 -1.03 6.66
CA ILE A 21 9.89 -0.91 8.12
C ILE A 21 11.25 -0.75 8.78
N LYS A 22 11.42 0.32 9.59
CA LYS A 22 12.59 0.48 10.45
C LYS A 22 12.49 -0.42 11.67
N THR A 23 13.01 -1.63 11.57
CA THR A 23 13.00 -2.61 12.66
C THR A 23 13.78 -2.16 13.89
N SER A 24 14.76 -1.25 13.74
CA SER A 24 15.51 -0.66 14.85
C SER A 24 14.67 0.16 15.82
N CYS A 25 13.47 0.59 15.41
CA CYS A 25 12.54 1.32 16.26
C CYS A 25 11.66 0.38 17.13
N PHE A 26 11.82 -0.94 17.00
CA PHE A 26 10.97 -1.92 17.67
C PHE A 26 11.80 -2.98 18.39
N SER A 27 11.29 -3.43 19.53
CA SER A 27 11.81 -4.56 20.29
C SER A 27 10.66 -5.44 20.75
N PHE A 28 10.90 -6.73 20.93
CA PHE A 28 9.90 -7.62 21.51
C PHE A 28 9.63 -7.25 22.98
N PRO A 29 8.36 -7.26 23.42
CA PRO A 29 8.05 -7.08 24.84
C PRO A 29 8.54 -8.29 25.65
N ALA A 30 8.76 -8.10 26.96
CA ALA A 30 9.09 -9.19 27.85
C ALA A 30 7.97 -10.26 27.86
N PRO A 31 8.30 -11.55 28.04
CA PRO A 31 7.29 -12.61 28.13
C PRO A 31 6.22 -12.28 29.17
N GLY A 32 4.94 -12.44 28.80
CA GLY A 32 3.81 -12.15 29.68
C GLY A 32 3.39 -10.67 29.76
N VAL A 33 4.04 -9.77 29.01
CA VAL A 33 3.70 -8.34 28.97
C VAL A 33 3.15 -7.95 27.59
N LEU A 34 2.04 -7.22 27.56
CA LEU A 34 1.56 -6.60 26.32
C LEU A 34 2.50 -5.46 25.91
N GLY A 35 2.85 -5.41 24.62
CA GLY A 35 3.62 -4.32 24.05
C GLY A 35 2.89 -2.97 24.13
N ASN A 36 3.65 -1.88 23.97
CA ASN A 36 3.15 -0.51 23.97
C ASN A 36 3.02 0.08 22.54
N LEU A 37 3.00 -0.76 21.52
CA LEU A 37 2.93 -0.35 20.13
C LEU A 37 1.56 0.31 19.86
N GLY A 38 1.60 1.55 19.37
CA GLY A 38 0.40 2.30 18.98
C GLY A 38 -0.31 1.72 17.76
N ARG A 39 -1.61 1.99 17.65
CA ARG A 39 -2.41 1.63 16.46
C ARG A 39 -2.03 2.53 15.28
N ASN A 40 -2.03 1.98 14.06
CA ASN A 40 -1.79 2.68 12.80
C ASN A 40 -0.42 3.38 12.71
N LEU A 41 0.62 2.79 13.32
CA LEU A 41 1.98 3.33 13.25
C LEU A 41 2.66 3.15 11.89
N PHE A 42 2.24 2.16 11.09
CA PHE A 42 2.84 1.89 9.79
C PHE A 42 2.05 2.60 8.69
N HIS A 43 2.75 3.39 7.87
CA HIS A 43 2.18 4.16 6.77
C HIS A 43 2.81 3.75 5.45
N MET A 44 2.05 3.23 4.51
CA MET A 44 2.63 2.86 3.22
C MET A 44 3.13 4.07 2.42
N PRO A 45 4.10 3.84 1.50
CA PRO A 45 4.40 4.80 0.45
C PRO A 45 3.15 5.20 -0.33
N ALA A 46 3.18 6.40 -0.90
CA ALA A 46 2.06 6.96 -1.62
C ALA A 46 1.64 6.07 -2.80
N PHE A 47 0.35 5.73 -2.85
CA PHE A 47 -0.27 5.04 -3.97
C PHE A 47 -0.62 6.04 -5.08
N ARG A 48 -0.16 5.77 -6.30
CA ARG A 48 -0.42 6.60 -7.48
C ARG A 48 -0.65 5.70 -8.68
N ASP A 49 -1.87 5.70 -9.18
CA ASP A 49 -2.27 4.92 -10.34
C ASP A 49 -2.96 5.81 -11.36
N LEU A 50 -2.65 5.57 -12.64
CA LEU A 50 -3.22 6.32 -13.75
C LEU A 50 -3.52 5.38 -14.90
N ASP A 51 -4.81 5.15 -15.12
CA ASP A 51 -5.32 4.34 -16.21
C ASP A 51 -5.87 5.21 -17.32
N PHE A 52 -5.63 4.79 -18.56
CA PHE A 52 -6.05 5.50 -19.76
C PHE A 52 -6.87 4.60 -20.68
N SER A 53 -8.07 5.06 -21.05
CA SER A 53 -8.96 4.31 -21.93
C SER A 53 -9.56 5.22 -23.00
N VAL A 54 -9.52 4.76 -24.25
CA VAL A 54 -10.11 5.44 -25.39
C VAL A 54 -11.05 4.49 -26.11
N PHE A 55 -12.28 4.96 -26.32
CA PHE A 55 -13.32 4.24 -27.05
C PHE A 55 -13.80 5.07 -28.22
N LYS A 56 -13.88 4.45 -29.39
CA LYS A 56 -14.46 5.06 -30.58
C LYS A 56 -15.43 4.10 -31.23
N ASN A 57 -16.69 4.50 -31.28
CA ASN A 57 -17.72 3.77 -32.01
C ASN A 57 -17.83 4.37 -33.42
N GLN A 58 -17.76 3.51 -34.43
CA GLN A 58 -17.89 3.85 -35.85
C GLN A 58 -19.02 3.02 -36.46
N ASN A 59 -19.98 3.69 -37.10
CA ASN A 59 -21.06 3.02 -37.83
C ASN A 59 -20.66 2.90 -39.30
N LEU A 60 -20.02 1.79 -39.68
CA LEU A 60 -19.49 1.61 -41.04
C LEU A 60 -20.58 1.41 -42.11
N ARG A 61 -21.74 0.84 -41.75
CA ARG A 61 -22.89 0.66 -42.67
C ARG A 61 -24.22 0.92 -41.97
N GLY A 62 -24.45 2.16 -41.56
CA GLY A 62 -25.71 2.57 -40.92
C GLY A 62 -26.07 1.69 -39.72
N GLU A 63 -27.25 1.07 -39.72
CA GLU A 63 -27.73 0.18 -38.66
C GLU A 63 -27.17 -1.25 -38.74
N LYS A 64 -26.62 -1.65 -39.89
CA LYS A 64 -26.25 -3.05 -40.17
C LYS A 64 -24.85 -3.44 -39.70
N LEU A 65 -23.96 -2.47 -39.47
CA LEU A 65 -22.60 -2.74 -39.00
C LEU A 65 -22.10 -1.60 -38.11
N LYS A 66 -21.90 -1.93 -36.83
CA LYS A 66 -21.27 -1.08 -35.82
C LYS A 66 -19.93 -1.67 -35.43
N MET A 67 -18.89 -0.83 -35.43
CA MET A 67 -17.53 -1.19 -35.05
C MET A 67 -17.13 -0.38 -33.82
N GLN A 68 -16.55 -1.03 -32.82
CA GLN A 68 -16.00 -0.36 -31.64
C GLN A 68 -14.49 -0.55 -31.64
N PHE A 69 -13.77 0.56 -31.66
CA PHE A 69 -12.34 0.59 -31.37
C PHE A 69 -12.16 0.90 -29.88
N ARG A 70 -11.39 0.05 -29.20
CA ARG A 70 -11.10 0.16 -27.78
C ARG A 70 -9.59 0.00 -27.59
N ALA A 71 -8.98 0.98 -26.93
CA ALA A 71 -7.61 0.92 -26.47
C ALA A 71 -7.60 1.25 -24.98
N GLU A 72 -6.99 0.37 -24.19
CA GLU A 72 -6.88 0.48 -22.74
C GLU A 72 -5.40 0.31 -22.38
N MET A 73 -4.87 1.23 -21.56
CA MET A 73 -3.52 1.20 -21.02
C MET A 73 -3.64 1.37 -19.50
N PHE A 74 -3.17 0.37 -18.77
CA PHE A 74 -3.21 0.37 -17.31
C PHE A 74 -1.87 0.86 -16.76
N ASN A 75 -1.90 1.62 -15.66
CA ASN A 75 -0.71 2.19 -15.03
C ASN A 75 0.24 2.86 -16.05
N ILE A 76 -0.27 3.84 -16.80
CA ILE A 76 0.46 4.48 -17.90
C ILE A 76 1.74 5.21 -17.46
N LEU A 77 1.81 5.59 -16.17
CA LEU A 77 3.01 6.19 -15.56
C LEU A 77 4.01 5.14 -15.06
N ASN A 78 3.68 3.85 -15.20
CA ASN A 78 4.47 2.71 -14.72
C ASN A 78 4.89 2.85 -13.24
N ASN A 79 3.98 3.33 -12.39
CA ASN A 79 4.23 3.47 -10.96
C ASN A 79 4.18 2.11 -10.28
N THR A 80 5.16 1.82 -9.42
CA THR A 80 5.12 0.63 -8.55
C THR A 80 4.27 0.92 -7.33
N ASN A 81 3.02 0.46 -7.36
CA ASN A 81 2.12 0.57 -6.22
C ASN A 81 2.35 -0.60 -5.25
N LEU A 82 2.91 -0.31 -4.08
CA LEU A 82 3.12 -1.29 -3.02
C LEU A 82 1.82 -1.47 -2.22
N THR A 83 1.34 -2.70 -2.11
CA THR A 83 0.09 -3.01 -1.41
C THR A 83 0.36 -3.43 0.02
N ALA A 84 -0.40 -2.90 0.98
CA ALA A 84 -0.34 -3.34 2.37
C ALA A 84 -1.19 -4.59 2.43
N GLN A 85 -0.56 -5.68 2.82
CA GLN A 85 -1.34 -6.78 3.34
C GLN A 85 -1.82 -6.34 4.72
N THR A 86 -3.14 -6.17 4.87
CA THR A 86 -3.72 -5.85 6.18
C THR A 86 -3.48 -7.04 7.10
N PHE A 87 -2.42 -6.98 7.90
CA PHE A 87 -2.21 -7.94 8.97
C PHE A 87 -3.13 -7.56 10.12
N THR A 88 -4.29 -8.20 10.21
CA THR A 88 -5.11 -8.19 11.41
C THR A 88 -4.42 -9.06 12.46
N ASN A 89 -3.33 -8.55 13.04
CA ASN A 89 -2.70 -9.19 14.18
C ASN A 89 -3.55 -8.86 15.41
N THR A 90 -4.54 -9.69 15.69
CA THR A 90 -5.18 -9.71 17.00
C THR A 90 -4.10 -10.09 18.01
N PHE A 91 -3.57 -9.11 18.74
CA PHE A 91 -2.71 -9.35 19.90
C PHE A 91 -3.55 -10.00 21.00
N THR A 92 -3.84 -11.29 20.88
CA THR A 92 -4.44 -12.07 21.96
C THR A 92 -3.32 -12.38 22.94
N GLY A 93 -3.39 -11.83 24.16
CA GLY A 93 -2.37 -11.98 25.21
C GLY A 93 -2.23 -13.39 25.79
N THR A 94 -2.65 -14.43 25.10
CA THR A 94 -2.37 -15.82 25.45
C THR A 94 -1.06 -16.23 24.80
N GLY A 95 0.04 -15.87 25.46
CA GLY A 95 1.30 -16.57 25.24
C GLY A 95 1.13 -18.03 25.65
N ALA A 96 1.02 -18.90 24.67
CA ALA A 96 1.23 -20.33 24.78
C ALA A 96 1.90 -20.80 23.48
#